data_AF-A0A7X8MXD3-F1
#
_entry.id   AF-A0A7X8MXD3-F1
#
_cell.length_a   1.000
_cell.length_b   1.000
_cell.length_c   1.000
_cell.angle_alpha   90.00
_cell.angle_beta   90.00
_cell.angle_gamma   90.00
#
_symmetry.space_group_name_H-M   'P 1'
#
loop_
_entity.id
_entity.type
_entity.pdbx_description
1 polymer ?
#
loop_
_entity_poly.entity_id
_entity_poly.type
_entity_poly.pdbx_seq_one_letter_code
_entity_poly.pdbx_strand_id
1 'polypeptide(L)'
;MSNNGAGHAGQVVDLTAVRAQRQRQARTVILQASNVRADAEVHRHIGLNDSLHLADLHEILGTSFGFCESLGATPWHFSTVDDREERLDAADPIHEHLAGEGDRISYHFGLWDVTLTAVESYPRDAGTPRALCVGGSGAFGDREFDLAEINAALTGTATIRTVLEATHPEVRDIITRSGIFDFVPLLQALDLTREPDLARGTAELLRGLPVEKQPPARDAFWSVALALACMGDEALGNHILETTMAALGWEDDDGTPLTGVRVRELCVESLTLLADVGG
;
A
#
# COMPACT_ATOMS: atom_id res chain seq x y z
N MET A 1 18.70 -46.56 -46.65
CA MET A 1 17.41 -46.00 -46.21
C MET A 1 17.33 -46.12 -44.70
N SER A 2 17.34 -45.00 -43.99
CA SER A 2 16.73 -44.85 -42.66
C SER A 2 16.64 -43.36 -42.36
N ASN A 3 15.40 -42.94 -42.11
CA ASN A 3 14.92 -41.56 -42.03
C ASN A 3 14.91 -41.15 -40.55
N ASN A 4 15.72 -40.17 -40.14
CA ASN A 4 15.65 -39.57 -38.80
C ASN A 4 14.97 -38.19 -38.92
N GLY A 5 13.65 -38.18 -38.83
CA GLY A 5 12.86 -36.96 -38.63
C GLY A 5 12.58 -36.78 -37.14
N ALA A 6 13.41 -36.01 -36.45
CA ALA A 6 13.09 -35.51 -35.11
C ALA A 6 12.13 -34.32 -35.26
N GLY A 7 10.85 -34.56 -35.00
CA GLY A 7 9.83 -33.51 -34.94
C GLY A 7 10.08 -32.61 -33.74
N HIS A 8 10.50 -31.38 -34.00
CA HIS A 8 10.51 -30.30 -33.02
C HIS A 8 9.05 -29.93 -32.74
N ALA A 9 8.51 -30.34 -31.58
CA ALA A 9 7.19 -29.96 -31.14
C ALA A 9 7.19 -28.44 -30.89
N GLY A 10 6.70 -27.68 -31.86
CA GLY A 10 6.51 -26.24 -31.72
C GLY A 10 5.50 -25.96 -30.63
N GLN A 11 5.89 -25.13 -29.66
CA GLN A 11 5.01 -24.60 -28.63
C GLN A 11 3.87 -23.84 -29.31
N VAL A 12 2.68 -24.41 -29.33
CA VAL A 12 1.48 -23.78 -29.91
C VAL A 12 1.03 -22.70 -28.93
N VAL A 13 1.40 -21.46 -29.21
CA VAL A 13 0.93 -20.29 -28.45
C VAL A 13 -0.47 -19.93 -28.95
N ASP A 14 -1.48 -20.01 -28.09
CA ASP A 14 -2.83 -19.54 -28.39
C ASP A 14 -2.83 -18.01 -28.46
N LEU A 15 -2.77 -17.49 -29.69
CA LEU A 15 -2.78 -16.06 -29.98
C LEU A 15 -4.07 -15.36 -29.49
N THR A 16 -5.15 -16.10 -29.25
CA THR A 16 -6.43 -15.58 -28.74
C THR A 16 -6.33 -15.34 -27.24
N ALA A 17 -5.80 -16.31 -26.49
CA ALA A 17 -5.51 -16.16 -25.06
C ALA A 17 -4.51 -15.03 -24.81
N VAL A 18 -3.42 -14.96 -25.59
CA VAL A 18 -2.42 -13.88 -25.50
C VAL A 18 -3.02 -12.49 -25.80
N ARG A 19 -3.99 -12.41 -26.72
CA ARG A 19 -4.69 -11.14 -27.02
C ARG A 19 -5.67 -10.74 -25.91
N ALA A 20 -6.39 -11.69 -25.34
CA ALA A 20 -7.28 -11.44 -24.20
C ALA A 20 -6.48 -10.98 -22.96
N GLN A 21 -5.31 -11.58 -22.72
CA GLN A 21 -4.40 -11.18 -21.65
C GLN A 21 -3.84 -9.75 -21.86
N ARG A 22 -3.59 -9.35 -23.12
CA ARG A 22 -3.22 -7.96 -23.48
C ARG A 22 -4.37 -6.96 -23.41
N GLN A 23 -5.62 -7.41 -23.37
CA GLN A 23 -6.81 -6.56 -23.32
C GLN A 23 -7.39 -6.43 -21.90
N ARG A 24 -7.02 -7.31 -20.97
CA ARG A 24 -7.46 -7.22 -19.57
C ARG A 24 -6.87 -5.97 -18.92
N GLN A 25 -7.74 -5.13 -18.37
CA GLN A 25 -7.31 -4.07 -17.46
C GLN A 25 -6.96 -4.70 -16.11
N ALA A 26 -5.74 -4.45 -15.62
CA ALA A 26 -5.31 -4.86 -14.29
C ALA A 26 -6.28 -4.31 -13.22
N ARG A 27 -6.46 -5.07 -12.14
CA ARG A 27 -7.37 -4.73 -11.05
C ARG A 27 -6.63 -4.75 -9.72
N THR A 28 -7.19 -4.04 -8.75
CA THR A 28 -6.79 -4.21 -7.35
C THR A 28 -7.74 -5.23 -6.74
N VAL A 29 -7.20 -6.36 -6.28
CA VAL A 29 -7.95 -7.37 -5.52
C VAL A 29 -7.62 -7.23 -4.04
N ILE A 30 -8.63 -7.30 -3.18
CA ILE A 30 -8.46 -7.35 -1.73
C ILE A 30 -8.51 -8.83 -1.32
N LEU A 31 -7.40 -9.33 -0.79
CA LEU A 31 -7.30 -10.67 -0.25
C LEU A 31 -7.43 -10.65 1.26
N GLN A 32 -8.27 -11.53 1.81
CA GLN A 32 -8.18 -11.94 3.20
C GLN A 32 -7.29 -13.19 3.26
N ALA A 33 -6.14 -13.06 3.92
CA ALA A 33 -5.25 -14.16 4.24
C ALA A 33 -5.47 -14.55 5.71
N SER A 34 -5.90 -15.79 5.98
CA SER A 34 -6.20 -16.25 7.33
C SER A 34 -5.49 -17.55 7.70
N ASN A 35 -4.96 -17.58 8.91
CA ASN A 35 -4.41 -18.77 9.56
C ASN A 35 -5.19 -18.98 10.86
N VAL A 36 -6.06 -19.99 10.86
CA VAL A 36 -6.88 -20.36 12.02
C VAL A 36 -6.23 -21.55 12.72
N ARG A 37 -5.96 -21.40 14.01
CA ARG A 37 -5.47 -22.47 14.90
C ARG A 37 -6.47 -22.70 16.02
N ALA A 38 -6.25 -23.75 16.81
CA ALA A 38 -7.14 -24.09 17.93
C ALA A 38 -7.16 -23.01 19.03
N ASP A 39 -6.10 -22.23 19.15
CA ASP A 39 -5.86 -21.27 20.22
C ASP A 39 -5.68 -19.82 19.75
N ALA A 40 -5.54 -19.59 18.45
CA ALA A 40 -5.34 -18.26 17.88
C ALA A 40 -5.82 -18.17 16.42
N GLU A 41 -6.24 -16.99 16.01
CA GLU A 41 -6.51 -16.65 14.62
C GLU A 41 -5.63 -15.45 14.23
N VAL A 42 -4.91 -15.59 13.13
CA VAL A 42 -4.16 -14.50 12.51
C VAL A 42 -4.73 -14.23 11.15
N HIS A 43 -5.06 -12.98 10.85
CA HIS A 43 -5.52 -12.60 9.52
C HIS A 43 -4.91 -11.28 9.04
N ARG A 44 -4.81 -11.13 7.72
CA ARG A 44 -4.36 -9.92 7.03
C ARG A 44 -5.33 -9.62 5.88
N HIS A 45 -5.70 -8.36 5.71
CA HIS A 45 -6.36 -7.86 4.52
C HIS A 45 -5.32 -7.13 3.68
N ILE A 46 -5.11 -7.59 2.46
CA ILE A 46 -4.04 -7.12 1.58
C ILE A 46 -4.65 -6.74 0.23
N GLY A 47 -4.55 -5.47 -0.13
CA GLY A 47 -4.88 -5.00 -1.47
C GLY A 47 -3.67 -5.16 -2.39
N LEU A 48 -3.84 -5.77 -3.56
CA LEU A 48 -2.73 -6.00 -4.48
C LEU A 48 -3.14 -5.92 -5.96
N ASN A 49 -2.15 -5.71 -6.83
CA ASN A 49 -2.33 -5.79 -8.27
C ASN A 49 -2.48 -7.25 -8.70
N ASP A 50 -3.63 -7.59 -9.27
CA ASP A 50 -3.98 -8.96 -9.71
C ASP A 50 -3.14 -9.48 -10.90
N SER A 51 -2.34 -8.61 -11.51
CA SER A 51 -1.40 -8.95 -12.58
C SER A 51 -0.02 -9.39 -12.06
N LEU A 52 0.21 -9.32 -10.75
CA LEU A 52 1.38 -9.94 -10.12
C LEU A 52 1.30 -11.46 -10.19
N HIS A 53 2.43 -12.15 -10.03
CA HIS A 53 2.46 -13.62 -10.00
C HIS A 53 2.31 -14.16 -8.58
N LEU A 54 1.96 -15.45 -8.45
CA LEU A 54 1.92 -16.13 -7.15
C LEU A 54 3.29 -16.09 -6.42
N ALA A 55 4.40 -16.06 -7.15
CA ALA A 55 5.74 -15.83 -6.58
C ALA A 55 5.87 -14.45 -5.89
N ASP A 56 5.31 -13.38 -6.48
CA ASP A 56 5.27 -12.06 -5.84
C ASP A 56 4.37 -12.10 -4.59
N LEU A 57 3.26 -12.84 -4.66
CA LEU A 57 2.34 -13.01 -3.53
C LEU A 57 3.02 -13.73 -2.36
N HIS A 58 3.91 -14.69 -2.61
CA HIS A 58 4.74 -15.33 -1.58
C HIS A 58 5.58 -14.30 -0.81
N GLU A 59 6.26 -13.38 -1.52
CA GLU A 59 7.05 -12.32 -0.89
C GLU A 59 6.16 -11.38 -0.05
N ILE A 60 5.03 -10.97 -0.61
CA ILE A 60 4.05 -10.09 0.07
C ILE A 60 3.54 -10.75 1.36
N LEU A 61 3.11 -12.01 1.30
CA LEU A 61 2.66 -12.76 2.47
C LEU A 61 3.78 -12.95 3.49
N GLY A 62 5.01 -13.19 3.01
CA GLY A 62 6.21 -13.27 3.84
C GLY A 62 6.43 -12.01 4.66
N THR A 63 6.27 -10.83 4.03
CA THR A 63 6.33 -9.54 4.71
C THR A 63 5.14 -9.32 5.65
N SER A 64 3.90 -9.54 5.19
CA SER A 64 2.69 -9.24 5.97
C SER A 64 2.50 -10.11 7.21
N PHE A 65 2.99 -11.34 7.19
CA PHE A 65 2.97 -12.24 8.35
C PHE A 65 4.30 -12.28 9.11
N GLY A 66 5.35 -11.61 8.61
CA GLY A 66 6.67 -11.63 9.23
C GLY A 66 7.38 -12.98 9.15
N PHE A 67 7.07 -13.81 8.16
CA PHE A 67 7.66 -15.15 8.01
C PHE A 67 9.16 -15.16 7.69
N CYS A 68 9.70 -14.06 7.17
CA CYS A 68 11.03 -14.02 6.57
C CYS A 68 12.00 -13.11 7.33
N GLU A 69 12.83 -13.70 8.20
CA GLU A 69 14.12 -13.10 8.58
C GLU A 69 15.26 -13.54 7.64
N SER A 70 15.08 -14.65 6.91
CA SER A 70 15.97 -15.07 5.82
C SER A 70 15.20 -15.80 4.72
N LEU A 71 14.94 -15.10 3.61
CA LEU A 71 14.38 -15.69 2.39
C LEU A 71 15.34 -16.76 1.85
N GLY A 72 14.89 -18.02 1.77
CA GLY A 72 15.56 -19.04 0.95
C GLY A 72 15.65 -20.46 1.51
N ALA A 73 15.37 -20.70 2.79
CA ALA A 73 15.50 -22.06 3.37
C ALA A 73 14.16 -22.81 3.51
N THR A 74 13.04 -22.11 3.69
CA THR A 74 11.76 -22.74 4.00
C THR A 74 10.97 -23.08 2.72
N PRO A 75 10.52 -24.33 2.54
CA PRO A 75 9.73 -24.72 1.38
C PRO A 75 8.36 -24.04 1.40
N TRP A 76 7.90 -23.62 0.23
CA TRP A 76 6.59 -23.01 0.05
C TRP A 76 5.94 -23.44 -1.26
N HIS A 77 4.61 -23.35 -1.33
CA HIS A 77 3.83 -23.50 -2.57
C HIS A 77 2.39 -23.02 -2.36
N PHE A 78 1.66 -22.88 -3.46
CA PHE A 78 0.20 -22.70 -3.46
C PHE A 78 -0.50 -23.96 -3.97
N SER A 79 -1.73 -24.17 -3.55
CA SER A 79 -2.61 -25.24 -4.03
C SER A 79 -4.07 -24.78 -4.09
N THR A 80 -4.93 -25.59 -4.68
CA THR A 80 -6.39 -25.43 -4.49
C THR A 80 -6.74 -25.69 -3.01
N VAL A 81 -7.85 -25.11 -2.52
CA VAL A 81 -8.23 -25.22 -1.10
C VAL A 81 -8.46 -26.66 -0.65
N ASP A 82 -8.99 -27.49 -1.54
CA ASP A 82 -9.43 -28.85 -1.23
C ASP A 82 -8.42 -29.94 -1.65
N ASP A 83 -7.36 -29.59 -2.40
CA ASP A 83 -6.32 -30.52 -2.82
C ASP A 83 -4.92 -29.91 -2.69
N ARG A 84 -4.20 -30.31 -1.63
CA ARG A 84 -2.81 -29.87 -1.37
C ARG A 84 -1.81 -30.39 -2.41
N GLU A 85 -2.11 -31.51 -3.06
CA GLU A 85 -1.22 -32.10 -4.07
C GLU A 85 -1.40 -31.41 -5.43
N GLU A 86 -2.54 -30.77 -5.67
CA GLU A 86 -2.80 -29.91 -6.82
C GLU A 86 -2.09 -28.56 -6.68
N ARG A 87 -0.78 -28.58 -6.92
CA ARG A 87 0.08 -27.39 -6.85
C ARG A 87 -0.18 -26.44 -8.00
N LEU A 88 -0.32 -25.16 -7.68
CA LEU A 88 -0.40 -24.07 -8.65
C LEU A 88 1.00 -23.63 -9.07
N ASP A 89 1.16 -23.16 -10.32
CA ASP A 89 2.45 -22.66 -10.78
C ASP A 89 2.71 -21.28 -10.15
N ALA A 90 3.89 -21.12 -9.54
CA ALA A 90 4.29 -19.85 -8.95
C ALA A 90 4.40 -18.71 -9.99
N ALA A 91 4.56 -19.06 -11.27
CA ALA A 91 4.56 -18.13 -12.40
C ALA A 91 3.16 -17.79 -12.90
N ASP A 92 2.09 -18.35 -12.34
CA ASP A 92 0.74 -17.96 -12.70
C ASP A 92 0.43 -16.56 -12.15
N PRO A 93 -0.24 -15.70 -12.93
CA PRO A 93 -0.73 -14.43 -12.43
C PRO A 93 -1.88 -14.65 -11.44
N ILE A 94 -1.95 -13.81 -10.41
CA ILE A 94 -2.93 -13.94 -9.32
C ILE A 94 -4.36 -13.97 -9.84
N HIS A 95 -4.68 -13.20 -10.88
CA HIS A 95 -6.02 -13.14 -11.46
C HIS A 95 -6.49 -14.43 -12.15
N GLU A 96 -5.65 -15.43 -12.34
CA GLU A 96 -6.11 -16.75 -12.80
C GLU A 96 -6.76 -17.57 -11.67
N HIS A 97 -6.42 -17.24 -10.41
CA HIS A 97 -6.80 -18.01 -9.23
C HIS A 97 -7.64 -17.24 -8.21
N LEU A 98 -7.51 -15.91 -8.19
CA LEU A 98 -8.12 -15.00 -7.21
C LEU A 98 -8.65 -13.74 -7.91
N ALA A 99 -9.62 -13.91 -8.82
CA ALA A 99 -10.13 -12.83 -9.66
C ALA A 99 -11.38 -12.16 -9.09
N GLY A 100 -12.29 -12.97 -8.54
CA GLY A 100 -13.60 -12.59 -8.08
C GLY A 100 -13.80 -12.87 -6.59
N GLU A 101 -14.79 -12.20 -6.01
CA GLU A 101 -15.21 -12.43 -4.63
C GLU A 101 -15.55 -13.91 -4.40
N GLY A 102 -14.98 -14.50 -3.36
CA GLY A 102 -15.18 -15.89 -2.97
C GLY A 102 -14.18 -16.88 -3.59
N ASP A 103 -13.33 -16.46 -4.55
CA ASP A 103 -12.24 -17.29 -5.05
C ASP A 103 -11.24 -17.56 -3.93
N ARG A 104 -10.75 -18.80 -3.84
CA ARG A 104 -9.87 -19.23 -2.74
C ARG A 104 -8.77 -20.17 -3.21
N ILE A 105 -7.60 -19.99 -2.60
CA ILE A 105 -6.45 -20.91 -2.71
C ILE A 105 -5.79 -21.08 -1.34
N SER A 106 -4.97 -22.12 -1.20
CA SER A 106 -4.18 -22.36 -0.01
C SER A 106 -2.73 -21.97 -0.26
N TYR A 107 -2.13 -21.26 0.69
CA TYR A 107 -0.71 -20.96 0.72
C TYR A 107 -0.03 -21.76 1.84
N HIS A 108 1.03 -22.47 1.49
CA HIS A 108 1.79 -23.32 2.39
C HIS A 108 3.19 -22.77 2.57
N PHE A 109 3.62 -22.53 3.80
CA PHE A 109 4.96 -22.08 4.15
C PHE A 109 5.52 -22.88 5.33
N GLY A 110 6.42 -23.83 5.04
CA GLY A 110 6.90 -24.78 6.04
C GLY A 110 5.74 -25.60 6.62
N LEU A 111 5.45 -25.39 7.91
CA LEU A 111 4.34 -26.04 8.62
C LEU A 111 3.07 -25.18 8.69
N TRP A 112 3.09 -23.99 8.10
CA TRP A 112 1.97 -23.06 8.14
C TRP A 112 1.10 -23.19 6.90
N ASP A 113 -0.21 -23.25 7.13
CA ASP A 113 -1.23 -23.27 6.09
C ASP A 113 -2.10 -22.02 6.23
N VAL A 114 -2.13 -21.18 5.19
CA VAL A 114 -2.89 -19.93 5.15
C VAL A 114 -3.92 -20.03 4.05
N THR A 115 -5.19 -19.82 4.37
CA THR A 115 -6.24 -19.71 3.35
C THR A 115 -6.24 -18.29 2.82
N LEU A 116 -6.20 -18.15 1.49
CA LEU A 116 -6.39 -16.88 0.81
C LEU A 116 -7.78 -16.84 0.20
N THR A 117 -8.53 -15.78 0.48
CA THR A 117 -9.86 -15.54 -0.08
C THR A 117 -9.87 -14.17 -0.74
N ALA A 118 -10.25 -14.10 -2.01
CA ALA A 118 -10.55 -12.82 -2.65
C ALA A 118 -11.89 -12.30 -2.12
N VAL A 119 -11.87 -11.11 -1.53
CA VAL A 119 -13.06 -10.51 -0.90
C VAL A 119 -13.67 -9.46 -1.81
N GLU A 120 -12.84 -8.63 -2.44
CA GLU A 120 -13.30 -7.56 -3.32
C GLU A 120 -12.32 -7.34 -4.47
N SER A 121 -12.81 -6.75 -5.57
CA SER A 121 -11.99 -6.46 -6.74
C SER A 121 -12.44 -5.18 -7.42
N TYR A 122 -11.52 -4.25 -7.65
CA TYR A 122 -11.80 -2.91 -8.17
C TYR A 122 -10.98 -2.59 -9.43
N PRO A 123 -11.52 -1.79 -10.37
CA PRO A 123 -10.70 -1.19 -11.42
C PRO A 123 -9.54 -0.42 -10.79
N ARG A 124 -8.37 -0.54 -11.41
CA ARG A 124 -7.13 0.04 -10.89
C ARG A 124 -6.60 1.14 -11.80
N ASP A 125 -6.04 2.17 -11.18
CA ASP A 125 -5.24 3.20 -11.84
C ASP A 125 -3.74 2.92 -11.73
N ALA A 126 -2.93 3.70 -12.46
CA ALA A 126 -1.48 3.56 -12.44
C ALA A 126 -0.83 4.03 -11.12
N GLY A 127 -1.53 4.85 -10.32
CA GLY A 127 -1.02 5.44 -9.07
C GLY A 127 -1.17 4.52 -7.86
N THR A 128 -2.04 3.51 -7.93
CA THR A 128 -2.25 2.58 -6.82
C THR A 128 -0.96 1.77 -6.52
N PRO A 129 -0.58 1.58 -5.23
CA PRO A 129 0.56 0.73 -4.85
C PRO A 129 0.39 -0.73 -5.26
N ARG A 130 1.48 -1.42 -5.65
CA ARG A 130 1.40 -2.83 -6.13
C ARG A 130 0.85 -3.80 -5.08
N ALA A 131 1.11 -3.52 -3.81
CA ALA A 131 0.62 -4.26 -2.65
C ALA A 131 0.55 -3.32 -1.45
N LEU A 132 -0.49 -3.46 -0.63
CA LEU A 132 -0.67 -2.71 0.61
C LEU A 132 -1.45 -3.58 1.60
N CYS A 133 -0.97 -3.70 2.83
CA CYS A 133 -1.77 -4.23 3.92
C CYS A 133 -2.74 -3.14 4.37
N VAL A 134 -4.04 -3.44 4.41
CA VAL A 134 -5.10 -2.47 4.77
C VAL A 134 -5.72 -2.77 6.13
N GLY A 135 -5.40 -3.93 6.72
CA GLY A 135 -5.83 -4.30 8.05
C GLY A 135 -5.39 -5.71 8.43
N GLY A 136 -5.55 -6.05 9.70
CA GLY A 136 -5.16 -7.36 10.20
C GLY A 136 -5.26 -7.43 11.71
N SER A 137 -5.11 -8.65 12.23
CA SER A 137 -5.04 -8.91 13.66
C SER A 137 -4.29 -10.22 13.91
N GLY A 138 -3.84 -10.39 15.15
CA GLY A 138 -3.09 -11.55 15.60
C GLY A 138 -1.59 -11.43 15.36
N ALA A 139 -0.83 -11.98 16.31
CA ALA A 139 0.62 -12.09 16.27
C ALA A 139 1.02 -13.44 15.65
N PHE A 140 2.13 -13.44 14.93
CA PHE A 140 2.75 -14.67 14.43
C PHE A 140 4.10 -14.83 15.12
N GLY A 141 4.22 -15.80 16.04
CA GLY A 141 5.36 -15.88 16.94
C GLY A 141 5.37 -14.69 17.91
N ASP A 142 6.55 -14.08 18.10
CA ASP A 142 6.73 -12.94 19.01
C ASP A 142 6.49 -11.58 18.34
N ARG A 143 6.09 -11.56 17.06
CA ARG A 143 5.88 -10.32 16.30
C ARG A 143 4.40 -9.93 16.31
N GLU A 144 4.11 -8.80 16.92
CA GLU A 144 2.79 -8.18 16.89
C GLU A 144 2.46 -7.63 15.49
N PHE A 145 1.18 -7.41 15.25
CA PHE A 145 0.73 -6.80 14.01
C PHE A 145 1.03 -5.30 14.01
N ASP A 146 2.00 -4.89 13.19
CA ASP A 146 2.32 -3.49 12.93
C ASP A 146 2.03 -3.17 11.46
N LEU A 147 0.93 -2.46 11.22
CA LEU A 147 0.50 -2.08 9.88
C LEU A 147 1.51 -1.15 9.19
N ALA A 148 2.09 -0.22 9.94
CA ALA A 148 3.00 0.78 9.40
C ALA A 148 4.32 0.14 8.98
N GLU A 149 4.88 -0.73 9.82
CA GLU A 149 6.09 -1.47 9.52
C GLU A 149 5.91 -2.37 8.28
N ILE A 150 4.79 -3.10 8.21
CA ILE A 150 4.46 -3.95 7.07
C ILE A 150 4.38 -3.13 5.77
N ASN A 151 3.67 -2.01 5.78
CA ASN A 151 3.47 -1.20 4.58
C ASN A 151 4.74 -0.49 4.13
N ALA A 152 5.59 -0.05 5.06
CA ALA A 152 6.91 0.47 4.73
C ALA A 152 7.77 -0.59 4.02
N ALA A 153 7.74 -1.85 4.51
CA ALA A 153 8.46 -2.96 3.90
C ALA A 153 7.89 -3.34 2.51
N LEU A 154 6.56 -3.40 2.36
CA LEU A 154 5.90 -3.72 1.09
C LEU A 154 6.11 -2.65 0.02
N THR A 155 6.15 -1.37 0.41
CA THR A 155 6.39 -0.26 -0.53
C THR A 155 7.82 -0.31 -1.08
N GLY A 156 8.79 -0.65 -0.22
CA GLY A 156 10.19 -0.79 -0.58
C GLY A 156 10.93 0.54 -0.75
N THR A 157 12.23 0.53 -0.48
CA THR A 157 13.07 1.74 -0.42
C THR A 157 13.17 2.50 -1.75
N ALA A 158 13.16 1.79 -2.88
CA ALA A 158 13.23 2.40 -4.21
C ALA A 158 11.96 3.19 -4.56
N THR A 159 10.79 2.65 -4.24
CA THR A 159 9.50 3.32 -4.44
C THR A 159 9.37 4.50 -3.52
N ILE A 160 9.70 4.33 -2.22
CA ILE A 160 9.73 5.43 -1.23
C ILE A 160 10.57 6.59 -1.77
N ARG A 161 11.80 6.32 -2.20
CA ARG A 161 12.67 7.36 -2.75
C ARG A 161 12.05 8.07 -3.95
N THR A 162 11.49 7.31 -4.90
CA THR A 162 10.89 7.86 -6.12
C THR A 162 9.69 8.76 -5.82
N VAL A 163 8.78 8.32 -4.94
CA VAL A 163 7.60 9.10 -4.51
C VAL A 163 8.04 10.36 -3.77
N LEU A 164 8.97 10.22 -2.82
CA LEU A 164 9.49 11.36 -2.08
C LEU A 164 10.19 12.37 -2.99
N GLU A 165 10.96 11.93 -3.99
CA GLU A 165 11.62 12.77 -4.99
C GLU A 165 10.63 13.63 -5.81
N ALA A 166 9.46 13.08 -6.12
CA ALA A 166 8.37 13.80 -6.81
C ALA A 166 7.55 14.70 -5.88
N THR A 167 7.65 14.52 -4.57
CA THR A 167 6.86 15.25 -3.56
C THR A 167 7.49 16.59 -3.21
N HIS A 168 6.66 17.58 -2.86
CA HIS A 168 7.08 18.89 -2.33
C HIS A 168 8.12 18.73 -1.20
N PRO A 169 9.20 19.54 -1.17
CA PRO A 169 10.30 19.37 -0.21
C PRO A 169 9.89 19.37 1.26
N GLU A 170 8.93 20.22 1.65
CA GLU A 170 8.47 20.30 3.04
C GLU A 170 7.69 19.05 3.48
N VAL A 171 6.90 18.46 2.59
CA VAL A 171 6.19 17.20 2.88
C VAL A 171 7.18 16.05 2.99
N ARG A 172 8.19 16.01 2.10
CA ARG A 172 9.29 15.05 2.17
C ARG A 172 10.04 15.16 3.50
N ASP A 173 10.33 16.38 3.93
CA ASP A 173 11.02 16.66 5.18
C ASP A 173 10.21 16.17 6.39
N ILE A 174 8.90 16.44 6.43
CA ILE A 174 8.00 15.92 7.48
C ILE A 174 8.04 14.41 7.56
N ILE A 175 7.85 13.70 6.43
CA ILE A 175 7.87 12.23 6.40
C ILE A 175 9.21 11.69 6.89
N THR A 176 10.31 12.33 6.49
CA THR A 176 11.66 11.89 6.86
C THR A 176 11.95 12.13 8.34
N ARG A 177 11.54 13.28 8.89
CA ARG A 177 11.77 13.63 10.31
C ARG A 177 10.84 12.88 11.27
N SER A 178 9.57 12.70 10.92
CA SER A 178 8.60 11.99 11.75
C SER A 178 8.78 10.47 11.69
N GLY A 179 9.37 9.96 10.61
CA GLY A 179 9.46 8.52 10.35
C GLY A 179 8.14 7.88 9.93
N ILE A 180 7.09 8.67 9.66
CA ILE A 180 5.76 8.18 9.28
C ILE A 180 5.71 7.94 7.76
N PHE A 181 6.17 6.77 7.32
CA PHE A 181 6.16 6.39 5.90
C PHE A 181 4.79 5.96 5.37
N ASP A 182 3.77 5.90 6.21
CA ASP A 182 2.38 5.56 5.83
C ASP A 182 1.76 6.56 4.85
N PHE A 183 2.31 7.77 4.76
CA PHE A 183 1.91 8.74 3.75
C PHE A 183 2.43 8.41 2.34
N VAL A 184 3.45 7.57 2.19
CA VAL A 184 4.03 7.26 0.86
C VAL A 184 3.02 6.58 -0.06
N PRO A 185 2.28 5.53 0.35
CA PRO A 185 1.19 4.97 -0.43
C PRO A 185 0.14 6.00 -0.85
N LEU A 186 -0.21 6.93 0.04
CA LEU A 186 -1.16 8.00 -0.25
C LEU A 186 -0.61 8.95 -1.33
N LEU A 187 0.62 9.42 -1.18
CA LEU A 187 1.28 10.31 -2.14
C LEU A 187 1.46 9.63 -3.51
N GLN A 188 1.70 8.31 -3.53
CA GLN A 188 1.75 7.54 -4.76
C GLN A 188 0.38 7.54 -5.46
N ALA A 189 -0.69 7.33 -4.71
CA ALA A 189 -2.07 7.30 -5.22
C ALA A 189 -2.56 8.66 -5.76
N LEU A 190 -2.04 9.77 -5.22
CA LEU A 190 -2.38 11.12 -5.69
C LEU A 190 -1.81 11.47 -7.08
N ASP A 191 -0.90 10.65 -7.62
CA ASP A 191 -0.21 10.88 -8.90
C ASP A 191 0.32 12.32 -9.04
N LEU A 192 1.27 12.68 -8.18
CA LEU A 192 1.87 14.02 -8.11
C LEU A 192 2.58 14.45 -9.41
N THR A 193 2.78 13.54 -10.36
CA THR A 193 3.38 13.85 -11.68
C THR A 193 2.39 14.43 -12.67
N ARG A 194 1.09 14.30 -12.39
CA ARG A 194 0.02 14.83 -13.22
C ARG A 194 -0.08 16.35 -13.09
N GLU A 195 -0.10 17.03 -14.23
CA GLU A 195 -0.39 18.47 -14.23
C GLU A 195 -1.86 18.71 -13.81
N PRO A 196 -2.10 19.52 -12.77
CA PRO A 196 -3.45 19.81 -12.32
C PRO A 196 -4.11 20.85 -13.24
N ASP A 197 -5.38 20.63 -13.59
CA ASP A 197 -6.20 21.58 -14.36
C ASP A 197 -6.75 22.67 -13.43
N LEU A 198 -5.91 23.66 -13.13
CA LEU A 198 -6.24 24.76 -12.22
C LEU A 198 -6.20 26.10 -12.95
N ALA A 199 -7.13 26.99 -12.57
CA ALA A 199 -7.08 28.38 -13.00
C ALA A 199 -5.76 29.02 -12.53
N ARG A 200 -5.15 29.85 -13.39
CA ARG A 200 -3.84 30.47 -13.13
C ARG A 200 -3.75 31.17 -11.77
N GLY A 201 -4.80 31.92 -11.39
CA GLY A 201 -4.85 32.62 -10.11
C GLY A 201 -4.81 31.67 -8.91
N THR A 202 -5.56 30.57 -8.98
CA THR A 202 -5.55 29.51 -7.95
C THR A 202 -4.17 28.85 -7.86
N ALA A 203 -3.56 28.52 -9.00
CA ALA A 203 -2.23 27.93 -9.01
C ALA A 203 -1.15 28.88 -8.46
N GLU A 204 -1.28 30.19 -8.68
CA GLU A 204 -0.38 31.21 -8.10
C GLU A 204 -0.58 31.35 -6.58
N LEU A 205 -1.82 31.33 -6.11
CA LEU A 205 -2.14 31.38 -4.69
C LEU A 205 -1.62 30.14 -3.95
N LEU A 206 -1.89 28.94 -4.46
CA LEU A 206 -1.44 27.68 -3.84
C LEU A 206 0.08 27.56 -3.78
N ARG A 207 0.80 28.10 -4.78
CA ARG A 207 2.28 28.18 -4.77
C ARG A 207 2.84 29.07 -3.66
N GLY A 208 2.02 29.95 -3.08
CA GLY A 208 2.40 30.84 -1.98
C GLY A 208 2.24 30.21 -0.59
N LEU A 209 1.63 29.03 -0.48
CA LEU A 209 1.40 28.34 0.79
C LEU A 209 2.62 27.47 1.20
N PRO A 210 2.86 27.27 2.51
CA PRO A 210 2.24 27.99 3.62
C PRO A 210 2.70 29.45 3.72
N VAL A 211 1.82 30.34 4.18
CA VAL A 211 2.18 31.73 4.49
C VAL A 211 2.99 31.84 5.77
N GLU A 212 2.77 30.92 6.71
CA GLU A 212 3.43 30.92 8.02
C GLU A 212 4.94 30.75 7.90
N LYS A 213 5.68 31.44 8.78
CA LYS A 213 7.15 31.47 8.75
C LYS A 213 7.80 30.68 9.87
N GLN A 214 7.06 30.43 10.96
CA GLN A 214 7.58 29.72 12.11
C GLN A 214 7.61 28.20 11.82
N PRO A 215 8.68 27.48 12.20
CA PRO A 215 8.78 26.04 11.96
C PRO A 215 7.54 25.21 12.39
N PRO A 216 7.01 25.33 13.63
CA PRO A 216 5.84 24.53 14.04
C PRO A 216 4.60 24.83 13.20
N ALA A 217 4.42 26.08 12.76
CA ALA A 217 3.28 26.49 11.95
C ALA A 217 3.37 25.97 10.50
N ARG A 218 4.59 25.90 9.94
CA ARG A 218 4.82 25.31 8.62
C ARG A 218 4.59 23.80 8.63
N ASP A 219 5.10 23.12 9.66
CA ASP A 219 4.87 21.69 9.87
C ASP A 219 3.38 21.39 10.09
N ALA A 220 2.69 22.24 10.84
CA ALA A 220 1.25 22.15 11.02
C ALA A 220 0.48 22.24 9.70
N PHE A 221 0.77 23.22 8.84
CA PHE A 221 0.10 23.36 7.55
C PHE A 221 0.25 22.10 6.68
N TRP A 222 1.47 21.60 6.52
CA TRP A 222 1.70 20.43 5.69
C TRP A 222 1.16 19.14 6.31
N SER A 223 1.11 19.05 7.64
CA SER A 223 0.40 17.96 8.35
C SER A 223 -1.10 18.02 8.07
N VAL A 224 -1.70 19.22 8.04
CA VAL A 224 -3.11 19.40 7.62
C VAL A 224 -3.31 19.02 6.17
N ALA A 225 -2.42 19.41 5.26
CA ALA A 225 -2.50 19.02 3.85
C ALA A 225 -2.47 17.49 3.67
N LEU A 226 -1.58 16.79 4.41
CA LEU A 226 -1.52 15.33 4.42
C LEU A 226 -2.79 14.70 5.02
N ALA A 227 -3.30 15.22 6.14
CA ALA A 227 -4.53 14.71 6.76
C ALA A 227 -5.76 14.90 5.86
N LEU A 228 -5.86 16.04 5.15
CA LEU A 228 -6.93 16.29 4.17
C LEU A 228 -6.84 15.32 2.99
N ALA A 229 -5.62 15.01 2.52
CA ALA A 229 -5.42 14.05 1.44
C ALA A 229 -5.87 12.63 1.80
N CYS A 230 -5.88 12.26 3.09
CA CYS A 230 -6.43 10.98 3.54
C CYS A 230 -7.95 10.84 3.34
N MET A 231 -8.68 11.94 3.06
CA MET A 231 -10.14 11.96 2.87
C MET A 231 -10.91 11.30 4.05
N GLY A 232 -10.36 11.41 5.25
CA GLY A 232 -10.94 10.90 6.49
C GLY A 232 -12.01 11.80 7.08
N ASP A 233 -12.66 11.33 8.15
CA ASP A 233 -13.49 12.18 8.99
C ASP A 233 -12.62 13.07 9.90
N GLU A 234 -13.28 13.97 10.65
CA GLU A 234 -12.59 14.90 11.55
C GLU A 234 -11.79 14.18 12.65
N ALA A 235 -12.29 13.04 13.14
CA ALA A 235 -11.63 12.28 14.19
C ALA A 235 -10.31 11.67 13.69
N LEU A 236 -10.33 11.04 12.51
CA LEU A 236 -9.13 10.53 11.85
C LEU A 236 -8.17 11.67 11.51
N GLY A 237 -8.70 12.79 10.98
CA GLY A 237 -7.90 13.97 10.69
C GLY A 237 -7.15 14.47 11.93
N ASN A 238 -7.84 14.63 13.06
CA ASN A 238 -7.22 15.08 14.30
C ASN A 238 -6.16 14.08 14.81
N HIS A 239 -6.46 12.78 14.73
CA HIS A 239 -5.47 11.75 15.10
C HIS A 239 -4.19 11.85 14.27
N ILE A 240 -4.32 12.01 12.94
CA ILE A 240 -3.16 12.18 12.05
C ILE A 240 -2.35 13.43 12.44
N LEU A 241 -3.01 14.55 12.71
CA LEU A 241 -2.34 15.80 13.12
C LEU A 241 -1.56 15.62 14.42
N GLU A 242 -2.21 15.07 15.44
CA GLU A 242 -1.63 14.87 16.78
C GLU A 242 -0.43 13.93 16.72
N THR A 243 -0.58 12.78 16.04
CA THR A 243 0.51 11.80 15.87
C THR A 243 1.67 12.37 15.07
N THR A 244 1.40 13.10 13.98
CA THR A 244 2.45 13.68 13.14
C THR A 244 3.23 14.75 13.90
N MET A 245 2.54 15.68 14.55
CA MET A 245 3.18 16.77 15.29
C MET A 245 3.95 16.27 16.50
N ALA A 246 3.43 15.27 17.22
CA ALA A 246 4.16 14.62 18.31
C ALA A 246 5.43 13.91 17.80
N ALA A 247 5.35 13.19 16.67
CA ALA A 247 6.51 12.53 16.07
C ALA A 247 7.59 13.52 15.59
N LEU A 248 7.19 14.73 15.21
CA LEU A 248 8.11 15.82 14.88
C LEU A 248 8.70 16.51 16.13
N GLY A 249 8.21 16.17 17.33
CA GLY A 249 8.66 16.75 18.60
C GLY A 249 8.03 18.10 18.92
N TRP A 250 6.88 18.43 18.33
CA TRP A 250 6.15 19.67 18.65
C TRP A 250 5.18 19.46 19.81
N GLU A 251 5.30 20.33 20.80
CA GLU A 251 4.48 20.36 22.02
C GLU A 251 3.94 21.79 22.22
N ASP A 252 2.91 21.92 23.06
CA ASP A 252 2.41 23.22 23.51
C ASP A 252 3.37 23.85 24.54
N ASP A 253 3.14 25.12 24.89
CA ASP A 253 4.02 25.89 25.79
C ASP A 253 4.17 25.27 27.20
N ASP A 254 3.22 24.43 27.60
CA ASP A 254 3.21 23.70 28.88
C ASP A 254 3.84 22.30 28.80
N GLY A 255 4.37 21.91 27.64
CA GLY A 255 4.98 20.61 27.37
C GLY A 255 3.98 19.49 27.11
N THR A 256 2.70 19.81 26.90
CA THR A 256 1.69 18.81 26.50
C THR A 256 1.67 18.61 24.98
N PRO A 257 1.27 17.42 24.47
CA PRO A 257 1.13 17.21 23.03
C PRO A 257 0.11 18.18 22.42
N LEU A 258 0.42 18.70 21.23
CA LEU A 258 -0.50 19.57 20.48
C LEU A 258 -1.76 18.80 20.09
N THR A 259 -2.93 19.37 20.36
CA THR A 259 -4.23 18.83 19.90
C THR A 259 -4.49 19.16 18.43
N GLY A 260 -5.34 18.39 17.75
CA GLY A 260 -5.70 18.67 16.34
C GLY A 260 -6.24 20.09 16.11
N VAL A 261 -7.00 20.63 17.08
CA VAL A 261 -7.46 22.03 17.06
C VAL A 261 -6.29 23.00 17.12
N ARG A 262 -5.37 22.79 18.06
CA ARG A 262 -4.20 23.64 18.24
C ARG A 262 -3.29 23.64 17.00
N VAL A 263 -3.11 22.49 16.37
CA VAL A 263 -2.34 22.36 15.13
C VAL A 263 -2.97 23.22 14.01
N ARG A 264 -4.29 23.22 13.87
CA ARG A 264 -4.97 24.07 12.86
C ARG A 264 -4.84 25.56 13.17
N GLU A 265 -4.88 25.95 14.44
CA GLU A 265 -4.66 27.35 14.85
C GLU A 265 -3.28 27.87 14.46
N LEU A 266 -2.25 27.02 14.51
CA LEU A 266 -0.89 27.39 14.13
C LEU A 266 -0.77 27.80 12.64
N CYS A 267 -1.68 27.33 11.78
CA CYS A 267 -1.64 27.57 10.33
C CYS A 267 -2.93 28.22 9.77
N VAL A 268 -3.66 28.97 10.61
CA VAL A 268 -4.99 29.50 10.28
C VAL A 268 -4.99 30.43 9.07
N GLU A 269 -3.92 31.19 8.83
CA GLU A 269 -3.84 32.11 7.69
C GLU A 269 -3.80 31.33 6.38
N SER A 270 -2.96 30.28 6.32
CA SER A 270 -2.91 29.38 5.16
C SER A 270 -4.21 28.61 4.97
N LEU A 271 -4.85 28.15 6.05
CA LEU A 271 -6.13 27.43 5.95
C LEU A 271 -7.26 28.32 5.45
N THR A 272 -7.26 29.60 5.83
CA THR A 272 -8.24 30.59 5.33
C THR A 272 -8.07 30.77 3.82
N LEU A 273 -6.82 30.93 3.35
CA LEU A 273 -6.52 31.05 1.92
C LEU A 273 -6.86 29.78 1.13
N LEU A 274 -6.68 28.61 1.74
CA LEU A 274 -7.02 27.32 1.12
C LEU A 274 -8.55 27.17 0.98
N ALA A 275 -9.32 27.56 2.00
CA ALA A 275 -10.78 27.54 1.95
C ALA A 275 -11.35 28.46 0.86
N ASP A 276 -10.73 29.62 0.62
CA ASP A 276 -11.15 30.56 -0.43
C ASP A 276 -11.05 29.98 -1.86
N VAL A 277 -10.21 28.95 -2.05
CA VAL A 277 -10.06 28.25 -3.34
C VAL A 277 -10.72 26.87 -3.38
N GLY A 278 -11.55 26.56 -2.38
CA GLY A 278 -12.35 25.34 -2.31
C GLY A 278 -11.70 24.15 -1.62
N GLY A 279 -10.71 24.39 -0.76
CA GLY A 279 -10.17 23.38 0.15
C GLY A 279 -10.84 23.32 1.52
#